data_AF-A0A7S2CMK0-F1
#
_entry.id   AF-A0A7S2CMK0-F1
#
_cell.length_a   1.000
_cell.length_b   1.000
_cell.length_c   1.000
_cell.angle_alpha   90.00
_cell.angle_beta   90.00
_cell.angle_gamma   90.00
#
_symmetry.space_group_name_H-M   'P 1'
#
loop_
_entity.id
_entity.type
_entity.pdbx_description
1 polymer ?
#
loop_
_entity_poly.entity_id
_entity_poly.type
_entity_poly.pdbx_seq_one_letter_code
_entity_poly.pdbx_strand_id
1 'polypeptide(L)'
;AGKGQGAGFVEPQQITFFRHPVARCRSHWNYEQELCHRKPLGIHEPYCITEFLPRFGNANSSAVHAAFATEHCTERMSRSLTAKNGINDPLKFLIANLAFIGITEYFLESVCLLLYQTARFRRDMCTCPEGGRALPIARELRPPLDEQWKASRLRAAGVPSLRLTDEELTRRNPVDVALYDQLLHVFKQRMHLLEATVRSRVWACRY
;
A
#
# COMPACT_ATOMS: atom_id res chain seq x y z
N ALA A 1 -27.37 46.22 1.21
CA ALA A 1 -26.47 45.35 1.97
C ALA A 1 -26.69 43.90 1.54
N GLY A 2 -25.90 43.40 0.59
CA GLY A 2 -25.96 42.01 0.13
C GLY A 2 -24.95 41.16 0.90
N LYS A 3 -25.42 40.15 1.63
CA LYS A 3 -24.59 39.15 2.29
C LYS A 3 -24.00 38.23 1.21
N GLY A 4 -22.72 38.41 0.88
CA GLY A 4 -21.94 37.38 0.21
C GLY A 4 -21.77 36.21 1.16
N GLN A 5 -22.47 35.11 0.89
CA GLN A 5 -22.16 33.81 1.50
C GLN A 5 -20.77 33.42 0.99
N GLY A 6 -19.76 33.54 1.85
CA GLY A 6 -18.44 33.01 1.57
C GLY A 6 -18.59 31.51 1.30
N ALA A 7 -18.09 31.06 0.15
CA ALA A 7 -17.92 29.65 -0.13
C ALA A 7 -17.11 29.06 1.04
N GLY A 8 -17.78 28.27 1.89
CA GLY A 8 -17.15 27.65 3.03
C GLY A 8 -15.98 26.82 2.54
N PHE A 9 -14.79 27.12 3.05
CA PHE A 9 -13.61 26.31 2.80
C PHE A 9 -13.87 24.94 3.43
N VAL A 10 -14.17 23.94 2.59
CA VAL A 10 -14.24 22.54 3.03
C VAL A 10 -12.81 22.03 3.00
N GLU A 11 -12.27 21.72 4.17
CA GLU A 11 -10.93 21.14 4.28
C GLU A 11 -10.90 19.81 3.52
N PRO A 12 -9.88 19.57 2.66
CA PRO A 12 -9.80 18.32 1.90
C PRO A 12 -9.64 17.13 2.85
N GLN A 13 -10.50 16.14 2.69
CA GLN A 13 -10.40 14.90 3.44
C GLN A 13 -9.27 14.02 2.91
N GLN A 14 -8.35 13.63 3.79
CA GLN A 14 -7.24 12.75 3.43
C GLN A 14 -7.65 11.28 3.57
N ILE A 15 -7.43 10.52 2.49
CA ILE A 15 -7.56 9.07 2.46
C ILE A 15 -6.20 8.46 2.13
N THR A 16 -5.87 7.31 2.72
CA THR A 16 -4.61 6.63 2.44
C THR A 16 -4.76 5.11 2.47
N PHE A 17 -3.78 4.42 1.89
CA PHE A 17 -3.65 2.98 1.92
C PHE A 17 -2.29 2.60 2.48
N PHE A 18 -2.29 1.72 3.47
CA PHE A 18 -1.06 1.13 4.00
C PHE A 18 -0.82 -0.22 3.32
N ARG A 19 0.45 -0.57 3.17
CA ARG A 19 0.90 -1.86 2.65
C ARG A 19 1.91 -2.44 3.64
N HIS A 20 1.96 -3.76 3.75
CA HIS A 20 2.93 -4.41 4.62
C HIS A 20 4.36 -3.92 4.28
N PRO A 21 5.16 -3.48 5.25
CA PRO A 21 6.43 -2.79 4.97
C PRO A 21 7.41 -3.60 4.12
N VAL A 22 7.48 -4.91 4.34
CA VAL A 22 8.29 -5.84 3.55
C VAL A 22 7.79 -5.90 2.10
N ALA A 23 6.48 -6.04 1.90
CA ALA A 23 5.89 -6.13 0.57
C ALA A 23 6.05 -4.81 -0.21
N ARG A 24 5.86 -3.67 0.47
CA ARG A 24 6.13 -2.34 -0.08
C ARG A 24 7.59 -2.23 -0.53
N CYS A 25 8.54 -2.63 0.31
CA CYS A 25 9.94 -2.49 -0.05
C CYS A 25 10.34 -3.36 -1.25
N ARG A 26 9.85 -4.61 -1.30
CA ARG A 26 10.05 -5.49 -2.46
C ARG A 26 9.42 -4.90 -3.72
N SER A 27 8.24 -4.29 -3.61
CA SER A 27 7.59 -3.61 -4.72
C SER A 27 8.39 -2.41 -5.23
N HIS A 28 8.95 -1.58 -4.33
CA HIS A 28 9.83 -0.48 -4.74
C HIS A 28 11.08 -1.02 -5.44
N TRP A 29 11.74 -2.03 -4.87
CA TRP A 29 12.89 -2.66 -5.52
C TRP A 29 12.55 -3.15 -6.93
N ASN A 30 11.46 -3.90 -7.07
CA ASN A 30 11.03 -4.42 -8.36
C ASN A 30 10.75 -3.32 -9.37
N TYR A 31 10.14 -2.20 -8.94
CA TYR A 31 9.91 -1.02 -9.77
C TYR A 31 11.24 -0.44 -10.27
N GLU A 32 12.18 -0.18 -9.37
CA GLU A 32 13.51 0.36 -9.71
C GLU A 32 14.28 -0.56 -10.66
N GLN A 33 14.27 -1.86 -10.39
CA GLN A 33 14.97 -2.82 -11.24
C GLN A 33 14.30 -3.01 -12.59
N GLU A 34 12.96 -2.95 -12.66
CA GLU A 34 12.22 -2.98 -13.92
C GLU A 34 12.64 -1.81 -14.81
N LEU A 35 12.73 -0.59 -14.26
CA LEU A 35 13.21 0.58 -15.02
C LEU A 35 14.62 0.36 -15.59
N CYS A 36 15.50 -0.33 -14.84
CA CYS A 36 16.91 -0.51 -15.21
C CYS A 36 17.27 -1.81 -15.92
N HIS A 37 16.33 -2.75 -16.06
CA HIS A 37 16.56 -4.02 -16.74
C HIS A 37 15.56 -4.29 -17.86
N ARG A 38 14.54 -3.44 -18.04
CA ARG A 38 13.66 -3.52 -19.21
C ARG A 38 14.48 -3.26 -20.47
N LYS A 39 14.43 -4.19 -21.44
CA LYS A 39 15.09 -4.02 -22.74
C LYS A 39 14.05 -3.86 -23.86
N PRO A 40 14.24 -2.88 -24.78
CA PRO A 40 15.19 -1.76 -24.67
C PRO A 40 14.82 -0.83 -23.49
N LEU A 41 15.83 -0.17 -22.89
CA LEU A 41 15.61 0.74 -21.75
C LEU A 41 14.82 2.00 -22.17
N GLY A 42 15.03 2.46 -23.41
CA GLY A 42 14.33 3.60 -23.98
C GLY A 42 14.41 4.82 -23.06
N ILE A 43 13.27 5.42 -22.75
CA ILE A 43 13.16 6.61 -21.90
C ILE A 43 13.65 6.42 -20.46
N HIS A 44 13.89 5.19 -20.00
CA HIS A 44 14.34 4.88 -18.64
C HIS A 44 15.87 4.80 -18.50
N GLU A 45 16.59 4.75 -19.62
CA GLU A 45 18.06 4.70 -19.62
C GLU A 45 18.70 5.87 -18.85
N PRO A 46 18.27 7.14 -19.01
CA PRO A 46 18.83 8.25 -18.24
C PRO A 46 18.66 8.05 -16.74
N TYR A 47 17.46 7.66 -16.28
CA TYR A 47 17.19 7.42 -14.87
C TYR A 47 18.17 6.40 -14.26
N CYS A 48 18.42 5.30 -14.96
CA CYS A 48 19.28 4.25 -14.45
C CYS A 48 20.74 4.66 -14.38
N ILE A 49 21.21 5.41 -15.38
CA ILE A 49 22.60 5.87 -15.45
C ILE A 49 22.86 7.03 -14.48
N THR A 50 21.92 7.97 -14.33
CA THR A 50 22.14 9.21 -13.57
C THR A 50 21.61 9.15 -12.14
N GLU A 51 20.57 8.37 -11.86
CA GLU A 51 19.95 8.31 -10.54
C GLU A 51 20.28 7.00 -9.81
N PHE A 52 19.90 5.86 -10.38
CA PHE A 52 19.96 4.59 -9.66
C PHE A 52 21.39 4.08 -9.45
N LEU A 53 22.16 3.92 -10.53
CA LEU A 53 23.51 3.35 -10.47
C LEU A 53 24.48 4.19 -9.63
N PRO A 54 24.49 5.54 -9.71
CA PRO A 54 25.37 6.35 -8.86
C PRO A 54 25.00 6.28 -7.38
N ARG A 55 23.71 6.14 -7.07
CA ARG A 55 23.19 6.15 -5.70
C ARG A 55 23.36 4.82 -4.98
N PHE A 56 23.06 3.72 -5.66
CA PHE A 56 23.06 2.39 -5.03
C PHE A 56 24.14 1.47 -5.58
N GLY A 57 24.59 1.66 -6.82
CA GLY A 57 25.54 0.78 -7.49
C GLY A 57 24.86 -0.40 -8.22
N ASN A 58 25.67 -1.40 -8.58
CA ASN A 58 25.19 -2.57 -9.32
C ASN A 58 24.40 -3.53 -8.41
N ALA A 59 23.19 -3.90 -8.82
CA ALA A 59 22.28 -4.81 -8.11
C ALA A 59 22.87 -6.20 -7.75
N ASN A 60 24.04 -6.57 -8.26
CA ASN A 60 24.75 -7.78 -7.87
C ASN A 60 25.50 -7.69 -6.54
N SER A 61 25.77 -6.50 -6.00
CA SER A 61 26.50 -6.32 -4.74
C SER A 61 25.57 -6.28 -3.53
N SER A 62 25.90 -7.02 -2.46
CA SER A 62 25.12 -7.05 -1.21
C SER A 62 24.96 -5.68 -0.55
N ALA A 63 25.97 -4.81 -0.69
CA ALA A 63 25.93 -3.44 -0.16
C ALA A 63 24.79 -2.62 -0.77
N VAL A 64 24.46 -2.85 -2.05
CA VAL A 64 23.37 -2.18 -2.77
C VAL A 64 22.01 -2.53 -2.16
N HIS A 65 21.78 -3.81 -1.87
CA HIS A 65 20.53 -4.28 -1.27
C HIS A 65 20.32 -3.68 0.12
N ALA A 66 21.40 -3.61 0.92
CA ALA A 66 21.36 -3.00 2.25
C ALA A 66 21.13 -1.49 2.19
N ALA A 67 21.82 -0.78 1.29
CA ALA A 67 21.67 0.67 1.10
C ALA A 67 20.26 1.02 0.63
N PHE A 68 19.75 0.31 -0.37
CA PHE A 68 18.38 0.44 -0.86
C PHE A 68 17.36 0.27 0.28
N ALA A 69 17.55 -0.77 1.10
CA ALA A 69 16.62 -1.06 2.17
C ALA A 69 16.60 0.00 3.26
N THR A 70 17.76 0.53 3.64
CA THR A 70 17.86 1.64 4.61
C THR A 70 17.08 2.85 4.13
N GLU A 71 17.11 3.12 2.82
CA GLU A 71 16.50 4.33 2.30
C GLU A 71 15.01 4.20 2.03
N HIS A 72 14.61 3.13 1.33
CA HIS A 72 13.27 2.97 0.75
C HIS A 72 12.37 1.98 1.47
N CYS A 73 12.89 1.14 2.37
CA CYS A 73 12.03 0.19 3.09
C CYS A 73 11.29 0.80 4.28
N THR A 74 11.69 1.95 4.81
CA THR A 74 10.97 2.66 5.89
C THR A 74 10.05 3.71 5.30
N GLU A 75 8.82 3.82 5.80
CA GLU A 75 7.92 4.85 5.32
C GLU A 75 8.34 6.22 5.87
N ARG A 76 8.38 7.22 5.00
CA ARG A 76 8.58 8.62 5.38
C ARG A 76 7.52 9.09 6.38
N MET A 77 6.25 8.74 6.20
CA MET A 77 5.18 9.06 7.14
C MET A 77 5.45 8.44 8.51
N SER A 78 5.75 7.14 8.58
CA SER A 78 6.10 6.46 9.82
C SER A 78 7.30 7.09 10.53
N ARG A 79 8.32 7.55 9.79
CA ARG A 79 9.46 8.31 10.37
C ARG A 79 9.02 9.61 11.05
N SER A 80 7.91 10.20 10.63
CA SER A 80 7.34 11.40 11.24
C SER A 80 6.42 11.11 12.42
N LEU A 81 5.86 9.90 12.54
CA LEU A 81 4.97 9.48 13.62
C LEU A 81 5.76 9.07 14.87
N THR A 82 6.43 10.03 15.50
CA THR A 82 7.25 9.79 16.69
C THR A 82 6.95 10.77 17.81
N ALA A 83 7.23 10.37 19.06
CA ALA A 83 7.08 11.23 20.23
C ALA A 83 7.92 12.52 20.11
N LYS A 84 9.06 12.47 19.39
CA LYS A 84 9.89 13.66 19.11
C LYS A 84 9.15 14.73 18.29
N ASN A 85 8.17 14.32 17.49
CA ASN A 85 7.30 15.22 16.73
C ASN A 85 5.95 15.46 17.43
N GLY A 86 5.85 15.14 18.74
CA GLY A 86 4.62 15.28 19.51
C GLY A 86 3.58 14.17 19.28
N ILE A 87 3.94 13.10 18.58
CA ILE A 87 3.03 11.99 18.25
C ILE A 87 3.35 10.80 19.15
N ASN A 88 2.68 10.73 20.30
CA ASN A 88 2.89 9.67 21.29
C ASN A 88 2.21 8.35 20.92
N ASP A 89 1.12 8.42 20.14
CA ASP A 89 0.38 7.26 19.65
C ASP A 89 0.11 7.43 18.14
N PRO A 90 0.96 6.81 17.29
CA PRO A 90 0.82 6.85 15.83
C PRO A 90 -0.53 6.37 15.32
N LEU A 91 -1.09 5.31 15.92
CA LEU A 91 -2.37 4.76 15.50
C LEU A 91 -3.49 5.75 15.78
N LYS A 92 -3.55 6.28 17.01
CA LYS A 92 -4.55 7.26 17.41
C LYS A 92 -4.44 8.54 16.57
N PHE A 93 -3.21 8.98 16.29
CA PHE A 93 -2.98 10.14 15.43
C PHE A 93 -3.54 9.91 14.02
N LEU A 94 -3.22 8.78 13.39
CA LEU A 94 -3.72 8.48 12.05
C LEU A 94 -5.24 8.37 12.00
N ILE A 95 -5.86 7.68 12.97
CA ILE A 95 -7.33 7.55 13.04
C ILE A 95 -8.00 8.92 13.25
N ALA A 96 -7.38 9.84 13.98
CA ALA A 96 -7.94 11.16 14.24
C ALA A 96 -7.79 12.15 13.07
N ASN A 97 -6.77 11.97 12.23
CA ASN A 97 -6.42 12.95 11.18
C ASN A 97 -6.76 12.48 9.76
N LEU A 98 -7.03 11.19 9.55
CA LEU A 98 -7.37 10.64 8.24
C LEU A 98 -8.84 10.26 8.17
N ALA A 99 -9.50 10.68 7.08
CA ALA A 99 -10.89 10.32 6.83
C ALA A 99 -11.05 8.83 6.50
N PHE A 100 -10.03 8.23 5.89
CA PHE A 100 -10.01 6.80 5.60
C PHE A 100 -8.62 6.20 5.60
N ILE A 101 -8.53 4.97 6.10
CA ILE A 101 -7.33 4.14 6.04
C ILE A 101 -7.72 2.78 5.47
N GLY A 102 -7.17 2.46 4.30
CA GLY A 102 -7.28 1.16 3.64
C GLY A 102 -6.02 0.30 3.81
N ILE A 103 -6.13 -0.99 3.49
CA ILE A 103 -5.02 -1.92 3.42
C ILE A 103 -4.86 -2.40 1.97
N THR A 104 -3.66 -2.27 1.43
CA THR A 104 -3.35 -2.52 0.01
C THR A 104 -3.54 -3.99 -0.36
N GLU A 105 -3.18 -4.90 0.53
CA GLU A 105 -3.38 -6.34 0.40
C GLU A 105 -4.87 -6.72 0.33
N TYR A 106 -5.75 -5.85 0.83
CA TYR A 106 -7.20 -5.98 0.81
C TYR A 106 -7.82 -4.78 0.06
N PHE A 107 -7.26 -4.45 -1.11
CA PHE A 107 -7.63 -3.22 -1.83
C PHE A 107 -9.12 -3.17 -2.16
N LEU A 108 -9.70 -4.25 -2.68
CA LEU A 108 -11.11 -4.28 -3.08
C LEU A 108 -12.04 -4.14 -1.87
N GLU A 109 -11.73 -4.84 -0.78
CA GLU A 109 -12.41 -4.74 0.51
C GLU A 109 -12.32 -3.33 1.09
N SER A 110 -11.14 -2.72 1.01
CA SER A 110 -10.90 -1.34 1.45
C SER A 110 -11.75 -0.35 0.67
N VAL A 111 -11.87 -0.51 -0.65
CA VAL A 111 -12.77 0.32 -1.45
C VAL A 111 -14.22 0.11 -1.06
N CYS A 112 -14.65 -1.14 -0.82
CA CYS A 112 -16.00 -1.43 -0.36
C CYS A 112 -16.30 -0.83 1.03
N LEU A 113 -15.33 -0.84 1.94
CA LEU A 113 -15.43 -0.19 3.24
C LEU A 113 -15.52 1.33 3.13
N LEU A 114 -14.71 1.94 2.25
CA LEU A 114 -14.78 3.37 1.95
C LEU A 114 -16.16 3.75 1.39
N LEU A 115 -16.63 3.00 0.39
CA LEU A 115 -17.97 3.20 -0.17
C LEU A 115 -19.05 3.06 0.90
N TYR A 116 -18.92 2.11 1.83
CA TYR A 116 -19.84 2.03 2.96
C TYR A 116 -19.85 3.28 3.84
N GLN A 117 -18.68 3.77 4.23
CA GLN A 117 -18.58 4.97 5.07
C GLN A 117 -19.11 6.23 4.41
N THR A 118 -19.00 6.33 3.09
CA THR A 118 -19.50 7.48 2.34
C THR A 118 -20.96 7.33 1.89
N ALA A 119 -21.71 6.35 2.43
CA ALA A 119 -23.06 5.98 1.98
C ALA A 119 -23.16 5.60 0.47
N ARG A 120 -21.99 5.27 -0.12
CA ARG A 120 -21.67 4.77 -1.46
C ARG A 120 -21.98 3.28 -1.73
N PHE A 121 -22.36 2.52 -0.70
CA PHE A 121 -22.26 1.06 -0.74
C PHE A 121 -23.19 0.41 -1.76
N ARG A 122 -22.66 -0.52 -2.54
CA ARG A 122 -23.38 -1.29 -3.55
C ARG A 122 -23.25 -2.78 -3.25
N ARG A 123 -24.32 -3.41 -2.77
CA ARG A 123 -24.32 -4.84 -2.40
C ARG A 123 -23.89 -5.72 -3.57
N ASP A 124 -24.44 -5.45 -4.75
CA ASP A 124 -24.13 -6.16 -6.00
C ASP A 124 -22.65 -6.09 -6.41
N MET A 125 -21.89 -5.10 -5.90
CA MET A 125 -20.47 -4.92 -6.20
C MET A 125 -19.55 -5.39 -5.07
N CYS A 126 -20.02 -5.32 -3.84
CA CYS A 126 -19.21 -5.42 -2.63
C CYS A 126 -19.55 -6.61 -1.72
N THR A 127 -20.42 -7.53 -2.16
CA THR A 127 -20.62 -8.81 -1.47
C THR A 127 -19.95 -9.94 -2.23
N CYS A 128 -19.47 -10.94 -1.50
CA CYS A 128 -18.88 -12.12 -2.08
C CYS A 128 -19.91 -12.83 -2.97
N PRO A 129 -19.56 -13.11 -4.23
CA PRO A 129 -20.39 -13.93 -5.11
C PRO A 129 -20.32 -15.39 -4.66
N GLU A 130 -21.31 -16.17 -5.08
CA GLU A 130 -21.27 -17.63 -4.91
C GLU A 130 -20.07 -18.24 -5.65
N GLY A 131 -19.51 -19.31 -5.07
CA GLY A 131 -18.44 -20.08 -5.71
C GLY A 131 -17.01 -19.54 -5.57
N GLY A 132 -16.74 -18.63 -4.62
CA GLY A 132 -15.36 -18.21 -4.33
C GLY A 132 -14.71 -17.38 -5.44
N ARG A 133 -15.48 -16.44 -6.01
CA ARG A 133 -14.93 -15.49 -6.99
C ARG A 133 -14.56 -14.17 -6.30
N ALA A 134 -13.70 -13.40 -6.97
CA ALA A 134 -13.37 -12.02 -6.62
C ALA A 134 -14.62 -11.18 -6.35
N LEU A 135 -14.48 -10.14 -5.52
CA LEU A 135 -15.51 -9.11 -5.38
C LEU A 135 -15.84 -8.51 -6.78
N PRO A 136 -17.13 -8.40 -7.17
CA PRO A 136 -17.49 -7.93 -8.50
C PRO A 136 -16.96 -6.53 -8.84
N ILE A 137 -16.73 -5.67 -7.83
CA ILE A 137 -16.08 -4.36 -7.97
C ILE A 137 -14.70 -4.42 -8.65
N ALA A 138 -14.02 -5.57 -8.65
CA ALA A 138 -12.77 -5.77 -9.39
C ALA A 138 -12.90 -5.47 -10.89
N ARG A 139 -14.08 -5.70 -11.47
CA ARG A 139 -14.35 -5.46 -12.90
C ARG A 139 -14.35 -3.96 -13.24
N GLU A 140 -14.77 -3.13 -12.30
CA GLU A 140 -14.79 -1.68 -12.46
C GLU A 140 -13.42 -1.06 -12.20
N LEU A 141 -12.72 -1.56 -11.18
CA LEU A 141 -11.49 -0.94 -10.70
C LEU A 141 -10.23 -1.38 -11.42
N ARG A 142 -10.25 -2.55 -12.10
CA ARG A 142 -9.06 -3.20 -12.66
C ARG A 142 -7.91 -3.20 -11.63
N PRO A 143 -8.07 -3.94 -10.53
CA PRO A 143 -7.13 -3.89 -9.41
C PRO A 143 -5.69 -4.16 -9.88
N PRO A 144 -4.70 -3.64 -9.13
CA PRO A 144 -3.30 -3.89 -9.46
C PRO A 144 -3.04 -5.39 -9.65
N LEU A 145 -2.21 -5.71 -10.64
CA LEU A 145 -1.83 -7.08 -10.96
C LEU A 145 -1.26 -7.79 -9.73
N ASP A 146 -1.49 -9.09 -9.64
CA ASP A 146 -0.92 -9.93 -8.60
C ASP A 146 0.61 -9.75 -8.56
N GLU A 147 1.11 -9.32 -7.41
CA GLU A 147 2.52 -9.02 -7.18
C GLU A 147 3.39 -10.26 -7.24
N GLN A 148 2.85 -11.44 -6.88
CA GLN A 148 3.57 -12.70 -7.08
C GLN A 148 3.71 -13.01 -8.57
N TRP A 149 2.65 -12.76 -9.35
CA TRP A 149 2.71 -12.87 -10.80
C TRP A 149 3.71 -11.87 -11.40
N LYS A 150 3.68 -10.60 -10.98
CA LYS A 150 4.62 -9.57 -11.44
C LYS A 150 6.06 -9.94 -11.09
N ALA A 151 6.33 -10.32 -9.85
CA ALA A 151 7.64 -10.75 -9.40
C ALA A 151 8.13 -12.01 -10.13
N SER A 152 7.24 -12.95 -10.46
CA SER A 152 7.56 -14.12 -11.29
C SER A 152 7.98 -13.71 -12.70
N ARG A 153 7.24 -12.79 -13.34
CA ARG A 153 7.56 -12.27 -14.67
C ARG A 153 8.90 -11.53 -14.71
N LEU A 154 9.17 -10.70 -13.72
CA LEU A 154 10.44 -9.97 -13.60
C LEU A 154 11.62 -10.93 -13.42
N ARG A 155 11.50 -11.93 -12.55
CA ARG A 155 12.53 -12.97 -12.40
C ARG A 155 12.78 -13.73 -13.69
N ALA A 156 11.73 -14.10 -14.42
CA ALA A 156 11.84 -14.76 -15.72
C ALA A 156 12.52 -13.87 -16.79
N ALA A 157 12.43 -12.54 -16.65
CA ALA A 157 13.10 -11.56 -17.50
C ALA A 157 14.55 -11.26 -17.06
N GLY A 158 15.08 -11.96 -16.06
CA GLY A 158 16.43 -11.74 -15.55
C GLY A 158 16.59 -10.49 -14.67
N VAL A 159 15.48 -9.91 -14.20
CA VAL A 159 15.50 -8.76 -13.31
C VAL A 159 15.88 -9.24 -11.89
N PRO A 160 16.92 -8.68 -11.26
CA PRO A 160 17.38 -9.15 -9.95
C PRO A 160 16.35 -8.85 -8.86
N SER A 161 16.13 -9.81 -7.96
CA SER A 161 15.27 -9.63 -6.78
C SER A 161 16.06 -9.07 -5.59
N LEU A 162 15.37 -8.36 -4.69
CA LEU A 162 15.93 -7.91 -3.42
C LEU A 162 16.36 -9.13 -2.59
N ARG A 163 17.66 -9.21 -2.26
CA ARG A 163 18.30 -10.38 -1.64
C ARG A 163 18.11 -10.47 -0.12
N LEU A 164 17.62 -9.41 0.51
CA LEU A 164 17.33 -9.41 1.95
C LEU A 164 16.14 -10.32 2.25
N THR A 165 16.21 -11.09 3.33
CA THR A 165 15.10 -11.92 3.82
C THR A 165 13.99 -11.07 4.41
N ASP A 166 12.79 -11.65 4.57
CA ASP A 166 11.67 -10.95 5.19
C ASP A 166 11.98 -10.61 6.66
N GLU A 167 12.73 -11.46 7.37
CA GLU A 167 13.19 -11.20 8.75
C GLU A 167 14.19 -10.04 8.80
N GLU A 168 15.11 -9.94 7.82
CA GLU A 168 16.04 -8.81 7.74
C GLU A 168 15.31 -7.50 7.47
N LEU A 169 14.33 -7.51 6.57
CA LEU A 169 13.52 -6.34 6.24
C LEU A 169 12.61 -5.92 7.40
N THR A 170 12.07 -6.89 8.13
CA THR A 170 11.26 -6.67 9.34
C THR A 170 12.11 -6.06 10.46
N ARG A 171 13.29 -6.62 10.74
CA ARG A 171 14.22 -6.09 11.76
C ARG A 171 14.69 -4.67 11.48
N ARG A 172 14.74 -4.26 10.21
CA ARG A 172 15.09 -2.89 9.80
C ARG A 172 13.94 -1.90 10.01
N ASN A 173 12.68 -2.36 10.06
CA ASN A 173 11.50 -1.50 10.11
C ASN A 173 10.50 -1.94 11.20
N PRO A 174 10.92 -2.17 12.46
CA PRO A 174 10.05 -2.74 13.49
C PRO A 174 8.85 -1.83 13.82
N VAL A 175 9.04 -0.51 13.75
CA VAL A 175 7.98 0.47 14.00
C VAL A 175 6.90 0.42 12.91
N ASP A 176 7.30 0.41 11.64
CA ASP A 176 6.37 0.33 10.51
C ASP A 176 5.56 -0.98 10.56
N VAL A 177 6.21 -2.09 10.92
CA VAL A 177 5.56 -3.40 11.03
C VAL A 177 4.54 -3.38 12.16
N ALA A 178 4.92 -2.92 13.35
CA ALA A 178 4.01 -2.81 14.48
C ALA A 178 2.81 -1.89 14.18
N LEU A 179 3.04 -0.77 13.49
CA LEU A 179 1.97 0.15 13.07
C LEU A 179 1.05 -0.51 12.04
N TYR A 180 1.60 -1.18 11.03
CA TYR A 180 0.82 -1.91 10.04
C TYR A 180 -0.05 -2.99 10.68
N ASP A 181 0.49 -3.76 11.63
CA ASP A 181 -0.26 -4.82 12.31
C ASP A 181 -1.44 -4.26 13.11
N GLN A 182 -1.24 -3.12 13.79
CA GLN A 182 -2.32 -2.42 14.49
C GLN A 182 -3.39 -1.90 13.52
N LEU A 183 -2.99 -1.27 12.41
CA LEU A 183 -3.91 -0.79 11.39
C LEU A 183 -4.67 -1.95 10.74
N LEU A 184 -4.00 -3.06 10.46
CA LEU A 184 -4.62 -4.27 9.94
C LEU A 184 -5.65 -4.82 10.94
N HIS A 185 -5.33 -4.87 12.23
CA HIS A 185 -6.27 -5.31 13.26
C HIS A 185 -7.55 -4.47 13.26
N VAL A 186 -7.41 -3.13 13.29
CA VAL A 186 -8.55 -2.19 13.23
C VAL A 186 -9.33 -2.37 11.92
N PHE A 187 -8.65 -2.51 10.79
CA PHE A 187 -9.28 -2.76 9.50
C PHE A 187 -10.14 -4.04 9.53
N LYS A 188 -9.60 -5.15 10.03
CA LYS A 188 -10.32 -6.42 10.14
C LYS A 188 -11.58 -6.30 11.01
N GLN A 189 -11.49 -5.60 12.14
CA GLN A 189 -12.65 -5.31 13.00
C GLN A 189 -13.73 -4.53 12.25
N ARG A 190 -13.34 -3.51 11.48
CA ARG A 190 -14.27 -2.70 10.68
C ARG A 190 -14.91 -3.49 9.55
N MET A 191 -14.19 -4.42 8.93
CA MET A 191 -14.76 -5.35 7.95
C MET A 191 -15.80 -6.27 8.58
N HIS A 192 -15.55 -6.83 9.76
CA HIS A 192 -16.54 -7.63 10.48
C HIS A 192 -17.82 -6.83 10.83
N LEU A 193 -17.66 -5.58 11.27
CA LEU A 193 -18.79 -4.69 11.53
C LEU A 193 -19.60 -4.40 10.26
N LEU A 194 -18.90 -4.19 9.13
CA LEU A 194 -19.53 -4.05 7.82
C LEU A 194 -20.37 -5.29 7.49
N GLU A 195 -19.79 -6.49 7.56
CA GLU A 195 -20.49 -7.75 7.29
C GLU A 195 -21.75 -7.93 8.15
N ALA A 196 -21.64 -7.66 9.45
CA ALA A 196 -22.78 -7.74 10.36
C ALA A 196 -23.88 -6.75 9.97
N THR A 197 -23.51 -5.55 9.55
CA THR A 197 -24.47 -4.50 9.20
C THR A 197 -25.15 -4.78 7.86
N VAL A 198 -24.40 -5.23 6.85
CA VAL A 198 -24.97 -5.55 5.54
C VAL A 198 -25.56 -6.96 5.49
N ARG A 199 -25.35 -7.80 6.51
CA ARG A 199 -25.81 -9.20 6.57
C ARG A 199 -25.36 -10.00 5.35
N SER A 200 -24.11 -9.82 4.94
CA SER A 200 -23.53 -10.47 3.77
C SER A 200 -22.02 -10.52 3.94
N ARG A 201 -21.39 -11.54 3.34
CA ARG A 201 -19.94 -11.64 3.35
C ARG A 201 -19.35 -10.59 2.42
N VAL A 202 -18.39 -9.81 2.88
CA VAL A 202 -17.76 -8.72 2.10
C VAL A 202 -16.23 -8.82 2.05
N TRP A 203 -15.66 -9.82 2.72
CA TRP A 203 -14.22 -10.06 2.77
C TRP A 203 -13.90 -11.56 2.74
N ALA A 204 -12.65 -11.90 2.42
CA ALA A 204 -12.21 -13.29 2.31
C ALA A 204 -13.16 -14.13 1.44
N CYS A 205 -13.67 -13.55 0.35
CA CYS A 205 -14.42 -14.28 -0.68
C CYS A 205 -13.44 -15.32 -1.22
N ARG A 206 -13.63 -16.60 -0.84
CA ARG A 206 -12.64 -17.68 -1.01
C ARG A 206 -11.77 -17.48 -2.25
N TYR A 207 -10.48 -17.26 -2.03
CA TYR A 207 -9.40 -17.49 -2.99
C TYR A 207 -8.61 -18.70 -2.49
#